data_AF-A0AAD2DMT4-F1
#
_entry.id   AF-A0AAD2DMT4-F1
#
_cell.length_a   1.000
_cell.length_b   1.000
_cell.length_c   1.000
_cell.angle_alpha   90.00
_cell.angle_beta   90.00
_cell.angle_gamma   90.00
#
_symmetry.space_group_name_H-M   'P 1'
#
loop_
_entity.id
_entity.type
_entity.pdbx_description
1 polymer ?
#
loop_
_entity_poly.entity_id
_entity_poly.type
_entity_poly.pdbx_seq_one_letter_code
_entity_poly.pdbx_strand_id
1 'polypeptide(L)'
;MKKGIFEGLEGILSSNYWPADRNETFISGFSIDVFEAAAKQLLYRLPYVFLPYYGSYDEMVAEVHNKSLDAGVGDTEIMVDRYVYAEFSQPYIESGLVMVVTVKPGVKDKGFVVVDAFKKEMWIQMAAMSMSSVVDIWLIKYANNNPDITGLFWQLLSSML
;
A
#
# COMPACT_ATOMS: atom_id res chain seq x y z
N MET A 1 -28.41 -10.18 33.85
CA MET A 1 -27.33 -10.87 33.10
C MET A 1 -27.06 -10.00 31.88
N LYS A 2 -25.80 -9.65 31.62
CA LYS A 2 -25.36 -8.80 30.51
C LYS A 2 -24.09 -9.42 29.92
N LYS A 3 -24.06 -9.65 28.61
CA LYS A 3 -23.01 -10.35 27.86
C LYS A 3 -22.74 -9.61 26.53
N GLY A 4 -21.53 -9.09 26.36
CA GLY A 4 -21.03 -8.55 25.09
C GLY A 4 -20.01 -9.50 24.47
N ILE A 5 -19.93 -9.55 23.14
CA ILE A 5 -19.10 -10.51 22.40
C ILE A 5 -18.16 -9.80 21.43
N PHE A 6 -16.96 -10.37 21.21
CA PHE A 6 -15.92 -9.87 20.32
C PHE A 6 -15.27 -11.00 19.51
N GLU A 7 -14.95 -10.72 18.25
CA GLU A 7 -13.98 -11.49 17.46
C GLU A 7 -12.85 -10.57 17.02
N GLY A 8 -11.62 -11.07 17.17
CA GLY A 8 -10.40 -10.45 16.68
C GLY A 8 -10.01 -11.13 15.38
N LEU A 9 -9.81 -10.34 14.33
CA LEU A 9 -9.27 -10.76 13.05
C LEU A 9 -8.08 -11.70 13.22
N GLU A 10 -8.25 -12.97 12.86
CA GLU A 10 -7.16 -13.85 12.49
C GLU A 10 -6.42 -13.22 11.29
N GLY A 11 -5.29 -12.55 11.59
CA GLY A 11 -4.48 -11.90 10.54
C GLY A 11 -3.17 -11.26 11.01
N ILE A 12 -2.94 -11.07 12.31
CA ILE A 12 -1.65 -10.61 12.85
C ILE A 12 -1.25 -11.47 14.04
N LEU A 13 -1.01 -12.77 13.79
CA LEU A 13 -0.36 -13.64 14.76
C LEU A 13 1.14 -13.30 14.82
N SER A 14 1.49 -12.26 15.59
CA SER A 14 2.80 -12.22 16.23
C SER A 14 2.77 -13.18 17.42
N SER A 15 3.08 -14.45 17.12
CA SER A 15 3.23 -15.60 18.03
C SER A 15 4.22 -15.38 19.19
N ASN A 16 4.80 -14.19 19.36
CA ASN A 16 5.94 -13.95 20.26
C ASN A 16 5.63 -12.98 21.40
N TYR A 17 4.36 -12.66 21.66
CA TYR A 17 4.00 -11.55 22.57
C TYR A 17 3.14 -11.91 23.77
N TRP A 18 3.05 -13.17 24.25
CA TRP A 18 2.18 -13.45 25.41
C TRP A 18 2.78 -14.37 26.50
N PRO A 19 2.71 -13.96 27.80
CA PRO A 19 3.06 -14.79 28.95
C PRO A 19 1.94 -15.80 29.24
N ALA A 20 2.30 -17.06 29.38
CA ALA A 20 1.39 -18.21 29.49
C ALA A 20 0.87 -18.44 30.92
N ASP A 21 0.44 -17.38 31.61
CA ASP A 21 0.33 -17.41 33.08
C ASP A 21 -1.05 -17.00 33.63
N ARG A 22 -2.09 -16.82 32.81
CA ARG A 22 -3.44 -16.47 33.29
C ARG A 22 -4.52 -17.33 32.64
N ASN A 23 -5.37 -17.94 33.46
CA ASN A 23 -6.54 -18.73 33.05
C ASN A 23 -7.74 -17.83 32.62
N GLU A 24 -7.44 -16.62 32.15
CA GLU A 24 -8.41 -15.62 31.69
C GLU A 24 -8.21 -15.43 30.19
N THR A 25 -9.27 -15.59 29.40
CA THR A 25 -9.23 -15.29 27.97
C THR A 25 -8.97 -13.80 27.79
N PHE A 26 -7.74 -13.44 27.42
CA PHE A 26 -7.36 -12.07 27.13
C PHE A 26 -7.84 -11.69 25.73
N ILE A 27 -8.80 -10.76 25.66
CA ILE A 27 -9.39 -10.27 24.41
C ILE A 27 -8.90 -8.83 24.21
N SER A 28 -8.24 -8.57 23.08
CA SER A 28 -7.70 -7.24 22.73
C SER A 28 -7.81 -6.98 21.23
N GLY A 29 -7.87 -5.70 20.83
CA GLY A 29 -8.04 -5.31 19.44
C GLY A 29 -8.58 -3.88 19.31
N PHE A 30 -8.47 -3.31 18.11
CA PHE A 30 -8.88 -1.93 17.86
C PHE A 30 -10.35 -1.65 18.23
N SER A 31 -11.27 -2.54 17.84
CA SER A 31 -12.70 -2.39 18.13
C SER A 31 -13.02 -2.47 19.62
N ILE A 32 -12.18 -3.17 20.40
CA ILE A 32 -12.28 -3.23 21.87
C ILE A 32 -11.88 -1.91 22.47
N ASP A 33 -10.75 -1.37 22.06
CA ASP A 33 -10.25 -0.08 22.56
C ASP A 33 -11.25 1.05 22.27
N VAL A 34 -11.86 1.05 21.08
CA VAL A 34 -12.92 1.99 20.70
C VAL A 34 -14.16 1.82 21.58
N PHE A 35 -14.63 0.58 21.80
CA PHE A 35 -15.79 0.32 22.66
C PHE A 35 -15.53 0.73 24.10
N GLU A 36 -14.36 0.41 24.66
CA GLU A 36 -14.01 0.84 26.01
C GLU A 36 -13.94 2.35 26.13
N ALA A 37 -13.34 3.03 25.15
CA ALA A 37 -13.27 4.49 25.13
C ALA A 37 -14.68 5.10 25.09
N ALA A 38 -15.58 4.56 24.27
CA ALA A 38 -16.97 4.99 24.21
C ALA A 38 -17.72 4.70 25.52
N ALA A 39 -17.57 3.50 26.09
CA ALA A 39 -18.20 3.11 27.34
C ALA A 39 -17.74 3.98 28.53
N LYS A 40 -16.48 4.43 28.53
CA LYS A 40 -15.93 5.37 29.54
C LYS A 40 -16.53 6.77 29.45
N GLN A 41 -17.04 7.18 28.30
CA GLN A 41 -17.67 8.50 28.11
C GLN A 41 -19.14 8.53 28.54
N LEU A 42 -19.76 7.37 28.80
CA LEU A 42 -21.16 7.29 29.21
C LEU A 42 -21.33 7.89 30.61
N LEU A 43 -22.41 8.66 30.81
CA LEU A 43 -22.78 9.24 32.11
C LEU A 43 -23.28 8.20 33.13
N TYR A 44 -23.22 6.91 32.79
CA TYR A 44 -23.65 5.80 33.62
C TYR A 44 -22.69 4.63 33.51
N ARG A 45 -22.63 3.81 34.56
CA ARG A 45 -21.80 2.60 34.56
C ARG A 45 -22.45 1.53 33.69
N LEU A 46 -21.81 1.21 32.57
CA LEU A 46 -22.20 0.08 31.73
C LEU A 46 -21.41 -1.18 32.15
N PRO A 47 -22.04 -2.19 32.78
CA PRO A 47 -21.37 -3.45 33.07
C PRO A 47 -21.37 -4.30 31.80
N TYR A 48 -20.18 -4.71 31.38
CA TYR A 48 -19.95 -5.59 30.24
C TYR A 48 -18.92 -6.68 30.60
N VAL A 49 -19.03 -7.81 29.93
CA VAL A 49 -18.04 -8.90 29.94
C VAL A 49 -17.85 -9.28 28.49
N PHE A 50 -16.60 -9.43 28.06
CA PHE A 50 -16.25 -9.83 26.71
C PHE A 50 -16.18 -11.35 26.61
N LEU A 51 -16.81 -11.91 25.59
CA LEU A 51 -16.75 -13.33 25.25
C LEU A 51 -16.21 -13.48 23.83
N PRO A 52 -15.23 -14.35 23.60
CA PRO A 52 -14.76 -14.62 22.25
C PRO A 52 -15.83 -15.38 21.47
N TYR A 53 -16.03 -15.02 20.21
CA TYR A 53 -16.91 -15.73 19.30
C TYR A 53 -16.11 -16.30 18.14
N TYR A 54 -16.42 -17.54 17.77
CA TYR A 54 -15.67 -18.34 16.80
C TYR A 54 -16.59 -18.79 15.65
N GLY A 55 -17.44 -17.90 15.16
CA GLY A 55 -18.42 -18.16 14.11
C GLY A 55 -18.48 -17.01 13.11
N SER A 56 -19.41 -17.05 12.17
CA SER A 56 -19.57 -15.98 11.19
C SER A 56 -20.23 -14.73 11.80
N TYR A 57 -19.97 -13.55 11.20
CA TYR A 57 -20.65 -12.31 11.58
C TYR A 57 -22.17 -12.40 11.48
N ASP A 58 -22.70 -13.17 10.51
CA ASP A 58 -24.15 -13.37 10.35
C ASP A 58 -24.72 -14.16 11.52
N GLU A 59 -24.03 -15.21 11.96
CA GLU A 59 -24.44 -16.01 13.13
C GLU A 59 -24.33 -15.18 14.41
N MET A 60 -23.30 -14.35 14.56
CA MET A 60 -23.17 -13.44 15.71
C MET A 60 -24.35 -12.46 15.78
N VAL A 61 -24.74 -11.86 14.65
CA VAL A 61 -25.89 -10.96 14.58
C VAL A 61 -27.20 -11.71 14.87
N ALA A 62 -27.34 -12.95 14.39
CA ALA A 62 -28.50 -13.77 14.70
C ALA A 62 -28.58 -14.12 16.20
N GLU A 63 -27.46 -14.38 16.86
CA GLU A 63 -27.41 -14.64 18.31
C GLU A 63 -27.75 -13.39 19.15
N VAL A 64 -27.38 -12.20 18.67
CA VAL A 64 -27.81 -10.91 19.26
C VAL A 64 -29.32 -10.74 19.11
N HIS A 65 -29.87 -10.99 17.91
CA HIS A 65 -31.31 -10.95 17.67
C HIS A 65 -32.08 -11.94 18.57
N ASN A 66 -31.54 -13.15 18.73
CA ASN A 66 -32.10 -14.21 19.58
C ASN A 66 -31.91 -13.95 21.08
N LYS A 67 -31.29 -12.84 21.47
CA LYS A 67 -31.01 -12.44 22.87
C LYS A 67 -30.16 -13.46 23.64
N SER A 68 -29.44 -14.30 22.92
CA SER A 68 -28.39 -15.14 23.48
C SER A 68 -27.20 -14.26 23.91
N LEU A 69 -26.96 -13.21 23.12
CA LEU A 69 -25.97 -12.15 23.34
C LEU A 69 -26.69 -10.79 23.42
N ASP A 70 -26.16 -9.86 24.21
CA ASP A 70 -26.75 -8.51 24.31
C ASP A 70 -26.17 -7.55 23.27
N ALA A 71 -24.92 -7.76 22.86
CA ALA A 71 -24.25 -6.96 21.83
C ALA A 71 -23.06 -7.72 21.22
N GLY A 72 -22.81 -7.46 19.94
CA GLY A 72 -21.58 -7.83 19.24
C GLY A 72 -20.72 -6.59 19.02
N VAL A 73 -19.41 -6.73 19.17
CA VAL A 73 -18.45 -5.66 18.93
C VAL A 73 -17.29 -6.21 18.13
N GLY A 74 -17.02 -5.58 17.00
CA GLY A 74 -16.00 -6.00 16.05
C GLY A 74 -15.99 -5.07 14.85
N ASP A 75 -15.19 -5.42 13.86
CA ASP A 75 -15.21 -4.88 12.50
C ASP A 75 -16.41 -5.42 11.71
N THR A 76 -17.62 -5.22 12.26
CA THR A 76 -18.85 -5.63 11.59
C THR A 76 -19.30 -4.54 10.62
N GLU A 77 -19.43 -4.91 9.35
CA GLU A 77 -20.01 -4.03 8.33
C GLU A 77 -21.52 -3.89 8.53
N ILE A 78 -22.01 -2.65 8.41
CA ILE A 78 -23.43 -2.32 8.47
C ILE A 78 -24.05 -2.67 7.11
N MET A 79 -24.65 -3.85 7.02
CA MET A 79 -25.36 -4.32 5.82
C MET A 79 -26.87 -4.20 5.98
N VAL A 80 -27.58 -3.96 4.87
CA VAL A 80 -29.05 -3.84 4.85
C VAL A 80 -29.72 -5.10 5.39
N ASP A 81 -29.21 -6.27 5.00
CA ASP A 81 -29.78 -7.56 5.43
C ASP A 81 -29.59 -7.80 6.94
N ARG A 82 -28.56 -7.21 7.56
CA ARG A 82 -28.29 -7.32 9.00
C ARG A 82 -29.04 -6.30 9.84
N TYR A 83 -29.39 -5.14 9.25
CA TYR A 83 -30.11 -4.07 9.93
C TYR A 83 -31.50 -4.50 10.45
N VAL A 84 -32.10 -5.52 9.82
CA VAL A 84 -33.39 -6.08 10.25
C VAL A 84 -33.28 -6.86 11.57
N TYR A 85 -32.09 -7.40 11.87
CA TYR A 85 -31.87 -8.30 13.01
C TYR A 85 -31.19 -7.62 14.20
N ALA A 86 -30.39 -6.57 13.97
CA ALA A 86 -29.70 -5.85 15.03
C ALA A 86 -29.64 -4.35 14.74
N GLU A 87 -29.70 -3.56 15.82
CA GLU A 87 -29.43 -2.13 15.77
C GLU A 87 -27.92 -1.88 15.83
N PHE A 88 -27.41 -1.11 14.88
CA PHE A 88 -25.98 -0.77 14.78
C PHE A 88 -25.69 0.59 15.40
N SER A 89 -24.50 0.72 16.00
CA SER A 89 -23.97 2.00 16.44
C SER A 89 -23.53 2.86 15.25
N GLN A 90 -23.21 4.13 15.53
CA GLN A 90 -22.58 4.99 14.52
C GLN A 90 -21.23 4.38 14.10
N PRO A 91 -20.94 4.30 12.78
CA PRO A 91 -19.65 3.81 12.31
C PRO A 91 -18.53 4.69 12.85
N TYR A 92 -17.51 4.05 13.43
CA TYR A 92 -16.31 4.71 13.96
C TYR A 92 -15.15 4.72 12.96
N ILE A 93 -15.30 3.98 11.85
CA ILE A 93 -14.40 3.99 10.68
C ILE A 93 -15.27 4.28 9.46
N GLU A 94 -14.82 5.18 8.58
CA GLU A 94 -15.47 5.40 7.29
C GLU A 94 -15.32 4.17 6.39
N SER A 95 -16.41 3.70 5.80
CA SER A 95 -16.36 2.64 4.80
C SER A 95 -15.76 3.18 3.50
N GLY A 96 -14.72 2.53 3.01
CA GLY A 96 -14.02 2.92 1.79
C GLY A 96 -13.53 1.71 1.01
N LEU A 97 -13.74 1.73 -0.31
CA LEU A 97 -13.18 0.72 -1.22
C LEU A 97 -11.79 1.17 -1.69
N VAL A 98 -10.77 0.42 -1.34
CA VAL A 98 -9.39 0.67 -1.80
C VAL A 98 -8.93 -0.48 -2.68
N MET A 99 -8.46 -0.16 -3.88
CA MET A 99 -7.83 -1.14 -4.77
C MET A 99 -6.37 -1.35 -4.37
N VAL A 100 -6.04 -2.53 -3.88
CA VAL A 100 -4.65 -2.91 -3.60
C VAL A 100 -4.05 -3.54 -4.86
N VAL A 101 -3.02 -2.90 -5.41
CA VAL A 101 -2.26 -3.42 -6.56
C VAL A 101 -0.90 -3.88 -6.07
N THR A 102 -0.47 -5.07 -6.52
CA THR A 102 0.88 -5.55 -6.24
C THR A 102 1.89 -4.66 -6.95
N VAL A 103 2.75 -4.02 -6.17
CA VAL A 103 3.91 -3.31 -6.72
C VAL A 103 4.84 -4.38 -7.27
N LYS A 104 4.90 -4.50 -8.60
CA LYS A 104 5.98 -5.26 -9.24
C LYS A 104 7.28 -4.55 -8.83
N PRO A 105 8.26 -5.27 -8.27
CA PRO A 105 9.55 -4.65 -7.94
C PRO A 105 10.07 -4.02 -9.23
N GLY A 106 10.06 -2.68 -9.25
CA GLY A 106 10.53 -1.91 -10.38
C GLY A 106 11.95 -2.34 -10.68
N VAL A 107 12.26 -2.45 -11.97
CA VAL A 107 13.61 -2.69 -12.48
C VAL A 107 14.54 -1.69 -11.79
N LYS A 108 15.25 -2.16 -10.77
CA LYS A 108 16.20 -1.37 -9.99
C LYS A 108 17.19 -0.78 -10.98
N ASP A 109 17.34 0.54 -10.94
CA ASP A 109 18.36 1.30 -11.66
C ASP A 109 18.50 0.99 -13.15
N LYS A 110 17.51 1.38 -13.96
CA LYS A 110 17.79 1.66 -15.38
C LYS A 110 18.54 2.98 -15.48
N GLY A 111 19.84 2.97 -15.18
CA GLY A 111 20.72 4.15 -15.22
C GLY A 111 20.74 4.90 -16.56
N PHE A 112 20.24 4.29 -17.64
CA PHE A 112 20.13 4.93 -18.94
C PHE A 112 18.80 4.62 -19.64
N VAL A 113 17.70 5.17 -19.10
CA VAL A 113 16.37 5.12 -19.75
C VAL A 113 16.41 5.64 -21.20
N VAL A 114 17.33 6.57 -21.49
CA VAL A 114 17.52 7.14 -22.83
C VAL A 114 18.10 6.12 -23.82
N VAL A 115 18.97 5.21 -23.38
CA VAL A 115 19.54 4.15 -24.24
C VAL A 115 18.45 3.14 -24.62
N ASP A 116 17.59 2.81 -23.65
CA ASP A 116 16.43 1.94 -23.87
C ASP A 116 15.36 2.59 -24.78
N ALA A 117 15.35 3.92 -24.91
CA ALA A 117 14.38 4.64 -25.73
C ALA A 117 14.65 4.49 -27.24
N PHE A 118 15.90 4.25 -27.65
CA PHE A 118 16.29 4.18 -29.06
C PHE A 118 16.73 2.77 -29.48
N LYS A 119 16.32 2.33 -30.68
CA LYS A 119 16.72 1.02 -31.24
C LYS A 119 18.23 1.01 -31.53
N LYS A 120 18.87 -0.16 -31.39
CA LYS A 120 20.31 -0.36 -31.71
C LYS A 120 20.69 0.12 -33.12
N GLU A 121 19.80 -0.05 -34.09
CA GLU A 121 19.99 0.41 -35.46
C GLU A 121 20.14 1.95 -35.54
N MET A 122 19.37 2.69 -34.74
CA MET A 122 19.44 4.16 -34.69
C MET A 122 20.75 4.63 -34.09
N TRP A 123 21.26 3.92 -33.08
CA TRP A 123 22.58 4.21 -32.50
C TRP A 123 23.71 4.02 -33.52
N ILE A 124 23.67 2.94 -34.30
CA ILE A 124 24.65 2.67 -35.37
C ILE A 124 24.57 3.75 -36.45
N GLN A 125 23.36 4.13 -36.87
CA GLN A 125 23.18 5.20 -37.85
C GLN A 125 23.70 6.55 -37.35
N MET A 126 23.41 6.91 -36.10
CA MET A 126 23.90 8.15 -35.50
C MET A 126 25.44 8.17 -35.42
N ALA A 127 26.06 7.05 -35.02
CA ALA A 127 27.51 6.93 -34.99
C ALA A 127 28.13 7.00 -36.39
N ALA A 128 27.53 6.34 -37.38
CA ALA A 128 27.99 6.37 -38.76
C ALA A 128 27.93 7.78 -39.35
N MET A 129 26.79 8.47 -39.19
CA MET A 129 26.64 9.86 -39.64
C MET A 129 27.67 10.78 -38.98
N SER A 130 27.87 10.65 -37.66
CA SER A 130 28.85 11.45 -36.92
C SER A 130 30.29 11.21 -37.42
N MET A 131 30.65 9.95 -37.68
CA MET A 131 31.98 9.60 -38.22
C MET A 131 32.18 10.14 -39.63
N SER A 132 31.18 10.04 -40.50
CA SER A 132 31.25 10.60 -41.86
C SER A 132 31.54 12.09 -41.83
N SER A 133 30.87 12.86 -40.97
CA SER A 133 31.15 14.31 -40.83
C SER A 133 32.58 14.60 -40.39
N VAL A 134 33.19 13.77 -39.54
CA VAL A 134 34.61 13.91 -39.15
C VAL A 134 35.54 13.63 -40.32
N VAL A 135 35.23 12.63 -41.14
CA VAL A 135 36.00 12.28 -42.34
C VAL A 135 35.93 13.40 -43.38
N ASP A 136 34.75 13.97 -43.61
CA ASP A 136 34.56 15.07 -44.56
C ASP A 136 35.42 16.29 -44.18
N ILE A 137 35.39 16.68 -42.90
CA ILE A 137 36.21 17.78 -42.38
C ILE A 137 37.71 17.47 -42.50
N TRP A 138 38.11 16.23 -42.20
CA TRP A 138 39.50 15.80 -42.34
C TRP A 138 39.97 15.86 -43.78
N LEU A 139 39.16 15.40 -44.74
CA LEU A 139 39.50 15.38 -46.16
C LEU A 139 39.67 16.78 -46.73
N ILE A 140 38.75 17.70 -46.41
CA ILE A 140 38.83 19.11 -46.83
C ILE A 140 40.11 19.77 -46.31
N LYS A 141 40.52 19.45 -45.08
CA LYS A 141 41.74 20.00 -44.49
C LYS A 141 43.01 19.34 -45.02
N TYR A 142 42.99 18.03 -45.29
CA TYR A 142 44.09 17.32 -45.94
C TYR A 142 44.39 17.92 -47.31
N ALA A 143 43.34 18.23 -48.09
CA ALA A 143 43.49 18.91 -49.37
C ALA A 143 44.09 20.34 -49.26
N ASN A 144 43.91 21.00 -48.11
CA ASN A 144 44.39 22.35 -47.84
C ASN A 144 45.70 22.41 -47.00
N ASN A 145 46.36 21.26 -46.75
CA ASN A 145 47.65 21.17 -46.02
C ASN A 145 47.68 21.82 -44.60
N ASN A 146 46.55 21.89 -43.89
CA ASN A 146 46.47 22.53 -42.57
C ASN A 146 46.20 21.51 -41.42
N PRO A 147 47.15 21.24 -40.51
CA PRO A 147 47.07 20.13 -39.56
C PRO A 147 46.31 20.39 -38.24
N ASP A 148 45.74 21.57 -37.98
CA ASP A 148 45.02 21.85 -36.73
C ASP A 148 43.60 21.25 -36.70
N ILE A 149 43.53 19.96 -36.37
CA ILE A 149 42.29 19.18 -36.24
C ILE A 149 41.71 19.28 -34.81
N THR A 150 42.59 19.35 -33.80
CA THR A 150 42.21 19.35 -32.39
C THR A 150 41.47 20.63 -31.97
N GLY A 151 41.80 21.79 -32.56
CA GLY A 151 41.19 23.07 -32.20
C GLY A 151 39.77 23.27 -32.75
N LEU A 152 39.48 22.78 -33.96
CA LEU A 152 38.20 23.02 -34.64
C LEU A 152 37.05 22.24 -34.00
N PHE A 153 37.32 21.02 -33.51
CA PHE A 153 36.32 20.20 -32.82
C PHE A 153 35.80 20.88 -31.55
N TRP A 154 36.70 21.44 -30.73
CA TRP A 154 36.33 22.19 -29.52
C TRP A 154 35.65 23.52 -29.82
N GLN A 155 36.02 24.19 -30.92
CA GLN A 155 35.36 25.43 -31.35
C GLN A 155 33.92 25.20 -31.83
N LEU A 156 33.66 24.11 -32.57
CA LEU A 156 32.31 23.77 -33.03
C LEU A 156 31.40 23.40 -31.85
N LEU A 157 31.91 22.62 -30.88
CA LEU A 157 31.20 22.28 -29.65
C LEU A 157 30.89 23.52 -28.79
N SER A 158 31.81 24.49 -28.70
CA SER A 158 31.56 25.71 -27.93
C SER A 158 30.63 26.70 -28.64
N SER A 159 30.41 26.55 -29.95
CA SER A 159 29.52 27.43 -30.72
C SER A 159 28.05 26.97 -30.72
N MET A 160 27.81 25.72 -30.30
CA MET A 160 26.50 25.09 -30.24
C MET A 160 25.97 24.89 -28.81
N LEU A 161 26.71 25.37 -27.81
CA LEU A 161 26.34 25.38 -26.40
C LEU A 161 26.18 26.83 -25.92
#